data_AF-A0A9D6Z3T8-F1
#
_entry.id   AF-A0A9D6Z3T8-F1
#
_cell.length_a   1.000
_cell.length_b   1.000
_cell.length_c   1.000
_cell.angle_alpha   90.00
_cell.angle_beta   90.00
_cell.angle_gamma   90.00
#
_symmetry.space_group_name_H-M   'P 1'
#
loop_
_entity.id
_entity.type
_entity.pdbx_description
1 polymer ?
#
loop_
_entity_poly.entity_id
_entity_poly.type
_entity_poly.pdbx_seq_one_letter_code
_entity_poly.pdbx_strand_id
1 'polypeptide(L)'
;MNKSVESKSPTRTLIYIPIIHTQADMGALRDHVKKASLKKLGISGWKRKITLVDKYWTEIDKVIEGLSLPMEGVRIYQDALPVSGKELVIIEELAKSGSRNYALLLSLISKGAVITGTESLELLLEEYDHVKKTLEAESTEVRDAEKSASGSILQRRDKFIAKRISETLLTGEVGLIFLGMLHSLEPWLDKDIRVVYPIHTPFKPGAQTV
;
A
#
# COMPACT_ATOMS: atom_id res chain seq x y z
N MET A 1 -13.99 23.93 -42.04
CA MET A 1 -14.38 23.51 -40.67
C MET A 1 -13.47 22.36 -40.27
N ASN A 2 -12.30 22.62 -39.68
CA ASN A 2 -11.46 21.56 -39.12
C ASN A 2 -11.73 21.46 -37.63
N LYS A 3 -12.51 20.45 -37.23
CA LYS A 3 -12.50 20.01 -35.83
C LYS A 3 -11.15 19.34 -35.61
N SER A 4 -10.27 20.04 -34.91
CA SER A 4 -9.01 19.51 -34.41
C SER A 4 -9.30 18.19 -33.69
N VAL A 5 -8.69 17.11 -34.17
CA VAL A 5 -8.60 15.86 -33.43
C VAL A 5 -7.78 16.18 -32.19
N GLU A 6 -8.46 16.30 -31.06
CA GLU A 6 -7.84 16.44 -29.75
C GLU A 6 -7.05 15.16 -29.51
N SER A 7 -5.75 15.17 -29.82
CA SER A 7 -4.86 14.07 -29.47
C SER A 7 -4.84 14.02 -27.95
N LYS A 8 -5.56 13.06 -27.36
CA LYS A 8 -5.42 12.75 -25.93
C LYS A 8 -3.92 12.56 -25.69
N SER A 9 -3.32 13.46 -24.92
CA SER A 9 -1.99 13.27 -24.38
C SER A 9 -1.95 11.90 -23.70
N PRO A 10 -0.85 11.13 -23.80
CA PRO A 10 -0.82 9.79 -23.23
C PRO A 10 -1.04 9.89 -21.73
N THR A 11 -2.17 9.40 -21.23
CA THR A 11 -2.49 9.49 -19.79
C THR A 11 -1.67 8.49 -19.01
N ARG A 12 -1.16 8.92 -17.86
CA ARG A 12 -0.48 8.05 -16.90
C ARG A 12 -1.49 7.10 -16.28
N THR A 13 -1.17 5.82 -16.15
CA THR A 13 -2.12 4.84 -15.57
C THR A 13 -1.58 4.28 -14.28
N LEU A 14 -2.36 4.37 -13.20
CA LEU A 14 -2.04 3.79 -11.90
C LEU A 14 -3.05 2.69 -11.56
N ILE A 15 -2.60 1.45 -11.47
CA ILE A 15 -3.41 0.31 -11.09
C ILE A 15 -3.28 0.11 -9.58
N TYR A 16 -4.42 0.18 -8.90
CA TYR A 16 -4.49 0.12 -7.44
C TYR A 16 -4.77 -1.30 -6.96
N ILE A 17 -3.82 -1.87 -6.23
CA ILE A 17 -3.90 -3.19 -5.61
C ILE A 17 -4.05 -2.99 -4.09
N PRO A 18 -5.25 -3.17 -3.52
CA PRO A 18 -5.41 -3.12 -2.08
C PRO A 18 -4.66 -4.29 -1.43
N ILE A 19 -3.86 -4.01 -0.40
CA ILE A 19 -3.13 -5.04 0.35
C ILE A 19 -3.55 -5.09 1.80
N ILE A 20 -3.39 -6.29 2.38
CA ILE A 20 -3.49 -6.53 3.81
C ILE A 20 -2.12 -6.97 4.30
N HIS A 21 -1.50 -6.13 5.12
CA HIS A 21 -0.23 -6.46 5.76
C HIS A 21 -0.39 -7.66 6.70
N THR A 22 0.55 -8.58 6.59
CA THR A 22 0.73 -9.75 7.44
C THR A 22 1.72 -9.45 8.57
N GLN A 23 1.86 -10.38 9.52
CA GLN A 23 2.88 -10.25 10.57
C GLN A 23 4.31 -10.27 10.03
N ALA A 24 4.55 -10.91 8.88
CA ALA A 24 5.87 -10.96 8.26
C ALA A 24 6.29 -9.60 7.69
N ASP A 25 5.33 -8.73 7.37
CA ASP A 25 5.58 -7.38 6.84
C ASP A 25 6.00 -6.39 7.93
N MET A 26 5.74 -6.71 9.20
CA MET A 26 5.81 -5.75 10.31
C MET A 26 7.18 -5.66 11.00
N GLY A 27 8.20 -6.38 10.50
CA GLY A 27 9.56 -6.36 11.06
C GLY A 27 9.58 -6.48 12.59
N ALA A 28 10.10 -5.45 13.27
CA ALA A 28 10.24 -5.40 14.73
C ALA A 28 8.91 -5.42 15.52
N LEU A 29 7.77 -5.06 14.90
CA LEU A 29 6.45 -5.09 15.55
C LEU A 29 5.76 -6.45 15.49
N ARG A 30 6.34 -7.43 14.78
CA ARG A 30 5.76 -8.76 14.54
C ARG A 30 5.20 -9.41 15.82
N ASP A 31 5.98 -9.44 16.89
CA ASP A 31 5.60 -10.14 18.13
C ASP A 31 4.54 -9.39 18.94
N HIS A 32 4.60 -8.05 18.95
CA HIS A 32 3.58 -7.22 19.61
C HIS A 32 2.22 -7.38 18.92
N VAL A 33 2.20 -7.36 17.58
CA VAL A 33 0.97 -7.58 16.78
C VAL A 33 0.42 -8.99 16.99
N LYS A 34 1.29 -10.01 17.08
CA LYS A 34 0.87 -11.39 17.35
C LYS A 34 0.24 -11.53 18.73
N LYS A 35 0.87 -11.00 19.79
CA LYS A 35 0.35 -11.02 21.16
C LYS A 35 -1.01 -10.30 21.24
N ALA A 36 -1.10 -9.10 20.66
CA ALA A 36 -2.35 -8.34 20.63
C ALA A 36 -3.47 -9.07 19.88
N SER A 37 -3.16 -9.70 18.73
CA SER A 37 -4.12 -10.47 17.94
C SER A 37 -4.64 -11.69 18.69
N LEU A 38 -3.75 -12.44 19.36
CA LEU A 38 -4.13 -13.62 20.16
C LEU A 38 -4.98 -13.24 21.36
N LYS A 39 -4.65 -12.13 22.05
CA LYS A 39 -5.44 -11.60 23.17
C LYS A 39 -6.86 -11.20 22.73
N LYS A 40 -7.01 -10.62 21.53
CA LYS A 40 -8.30 -10.13 21.02
C LYS A 40 -9.18 -11.21 20.39
N LEU A 41 -8.61 -12.12 19.61
CA LEU A 41 -9.35 -13.06 18.77
C LEU A 41 -9.32 -14.51 19.27
N GLY A 42 -8.44 -14.83 20.23
CA GLY A 42 -8.12 -16.20 20.58
C GLY A 42 -7.43 -16.98 19.44
N ILE A 43 -7.09 -18.24 19.72
CA ILE A 43 -6.33 -19.09 18.77
C ILE A 43 -7.15 -19.40 17.51
N SER A 44 -8.43 -19.76 17.68
CA SER A 44 -9.32 -20.12 16.56
C SER A 44 -9.62 -18.92 15.66
N GLY A 45 -9.88 -17.75 16.24
CA GLY A 45 -10.07 -16.51 15.49
C GLY A 45 -8.81 -16.06 14.77
N TRP A 46 -7.64 -16.24 15.38
CA TRP A 46 -6.35 -15.97 14.75
C TRP A 46 -6.07 -16.89 13.55
N LYS A 47 -6.30 -18.20 13.67
CA LYS A 47 -6.17 -19.15 12.55
C LYS A 47 -7.10 -18.78 11.39
N ARG A 48 -8.37 -18.47 11.68
CA ARG A 48 -9.34 -18.03 10.67
C ARG A 48 -8.87 -16.76 9.95
N LYS A 49 -8.33 -15.77 10.68
CA LYS A 49 -7.76 -14.56 10.10
C LYS A 49 -6.62 -14.89 9.13
N ILE A 50 -5.69 -15.76 9.52
CA ILE A 50 -4.57 -16.17 8.64
C ILE A 50 -5.11 -16.78 7.34
N THR A 51 -6.06 -17.72 7.43
CA THR A 51 -6.64 -18.36 6.25
C THR A 51 -7.35 -17.36 5.33
N LEU A 52 -8.05 -16.37 5.87
CA LEU A 52 -8.70 -15.33 5.07
C LEU A 52 -7.68 -14.43 4.37
N VAL A 53 -6.62 -14.04 5.08
CA VAL A 53 -5.53 -13.23 4.51
C VAL A 53 -4.82 -13.99 3.39
N ASP A 54 -4.55 -15.29 3.58
CA ASP A 54 -3.91 -16.12 2.56
C ASP A 54 -4.77 -16.26 1.30
N LYS A 55 -6.08 -16.47 1.47
CA LYS A 55 -7.03 -16.47 0.35
C LYS A 55 -7.04 -15.14 -0.39
N TYR A 56 -7.00 -14.02 0.34
CA TYR A 56 -6.98 -12.69 -0.25
C TYR A 56 -5.72 -12.46 -1.10
N TRP A 57 -4.55 -12.89 -0.60
CA TRP A 57 -3.32 -12.83 -1.39
C TRP A 57 -3.37 -13.71 -2.64
N THR A 58 -4.04 -14.87 -2.59
CA THR A 58 -4.26 -15.69 -3.79
C THR A 58 -5.13 -14.99 -4.83
N GLU A 59 -6.11 -14.18 -4.41
CA GLU A 59 -6.89 -13.36 -5.35
C GLU A 59 -6.07 -12.21 -5.92
N ILE A 60 -5.19 -11.59 -5.13
CA ILE A 60 -4.23 -10.58 -5.63
C ILE A 60 -3.34 -11.18 -6.72
N ASP A 61 -2.78 -12.37 -6.50
CA ASP A 61 -1.93 -13.05 -7.48
C ASP A 61 -2.67 -13.27 -8.80
N LYS A 62 -3.90 -13.82 -8.75
CA LYS A 62 -4.74 -14.03 -9.93
C LYS A 62 -5.06 -12.73 -10.67
N VAL A 63 -5.34 -11.66 -9.94
CA VAL A 63 -5.65 -10.36 -10.53
C VAL A 63 -4.44 -9.85 -11.29
N ILE A 64 -3.26 -9.88 -10.68
CA ILE A 64 -2.02 -9.42 -11.30
C ILE A 64 -1.67 -10.25 -12.53
N GLU A 65 -1.80 -11.57 -12.46
CA GLU A 65 -1.64 -12.46 -13.61
C GLU A 65 -2.65 -12.13 -14.72
N GLY A 66 -3.90 -11.88 -14.35
CA GLY A 66 -4.98 -11.52 -15.27
C GLY A 66 -4.81 -10.16 -15.97
N LEU A 67 -4.03 -9.23 -15.39
CA LEU A 67 -3.74 -7.94 -16.02
C LEU A 67 -2.99 -8.09 -17.35
N SER A 68 -2.27 -9.21 -17.55
CA SER A 68 -1.51 -9.51 -18.78
C SER A 68 -0.59 -8.35 -19.22
N LEU A 69 -0.03 -7.63 -18.25
CA LEU A 69 0.84 -6.48 -18.50
C LEU A 69 2.29 -6.95 -18.78
N PRO A 70 2.98 -6.38 -19.78
CA PRO A 70 4.42 -6.52 -19.87
C PRO A 70 5.03 -5.82 -18.66
N MET A 71 5.69 -6.56 -17.78
CA MET A 71 6.26 -5.99 -16.55
C MET A 71 7.47 -5.08 -16.83
N GLU A 72 8.10 -5.21 -18.00
CA GLU A 72 9.20 -4.36 -18.42
C GLU A 72 8.80 -2.87 -18.39
N GLY A 73 9.47 -2.11 -17.53
CA GLY A 73 9.24 -0.67 -17.36
C GLY A 73 8.02 -0.30 -16.52
N VAL A 74 7.22 -1.28 -16.04
CA VAL A 74 6.11 -0.99 -15.11
C VAL A 74 6.67 -0.54 -13.78
N ARG A 75 6.19 0.59 -13.25
CA ARG A 75 6.61 1.09 -11.94
C ARG A 75 5.86 0.41 -10.81
N ILE A 76 6.57 -0.11 -9.84
CA ILE A 76 6.00 -0.68 -8.63
C ILE A 76 6.13 0.31 -7.49
N TYR A 77 5.00 0.61 -6.86
CA TYR A 77 4.88 1.41 -5.67
C TYR A 77 4.34 0.51 -4.54
N GLN A 78 4.96 0.56 -3.38
CA GLN A 78 4.62 -0.31 -2.24
C GLN A 78 4.41 0.54 -0.99
N ASP A 79 3.31 0.31 -0.28
CA ASP A 79 3.07 0.88 1.06
C ASP A 79 4.21 0.55 2.03
N ALA A 80 4.53 1.50 2.92
CA ALA A 80 5.59 1.39 3.92
C ALA A 80 7.00 1.11 3.35
N LEU A 81 7.27 1.52 2.11
CA LEU A 81 8.60 1.40 1.50
C LEU A 81 9.31 2.79 1.43
N PRO A 82 10.33 3.04 2.27
CA PRO A 82 10.97 4.34 2.34
C PRO A 82 11.79 4.65 1.10
N VAL A 83 11.73 5.90 0.64
CA VAL A 83 12.68 6.44 -0.34
C VAL A 83 14.07 6.48 0.29
N SER A 84 14.93 5.55 -0.11
CA SER A 84 16.20 5.30 0.58
C SER A 84 17.34 4.85 -0.33
N GLY A 85 17.06 4.47 -1.59
CA GLY A 85 18.03 3.83 -2.47
C GLY A 85 18.38 2.40 -2.06
N LYS A 86 17.69 1.86 -1.04
CA LYS A 86 17.84 0.50 -0.50
C LYS A 86 16.55 -0.31 -0.63
N GLU A 87 15.63 0.13 -1.49
CA GLU A 87 14.31 -0.46 -1.66
C GLU A 87 14.41 -1.95 -1.99
N LEU A 88 15.27 -2.33 -2.93
CA LEU A 88 15.46 -3.73 -3.31
C LEU A 88 16.00 -4.58 -2.15
N VAL A 89 16.94 -4.06 -1.36
CA VAL A 89 17.50 -4.75 -0.20
C VAL A 89 16.40 -5.04 0.84
N ILE A 90 15.57 -4.05 1.14
CA ILE A 90 14.43 -4.19 2.07
C ILE A 90 13.48 -5.27 1.56
N ILE A 91 13.15 -5.25 0.26
CA ILE A 91 12.25 -6.22 -0.35
C ILE A 91 12.84 -7.64 -0.26
N GLU A 92 14.12 -7.82 -0.58
CA GLU A 92 14.78 -9.12 -0.50
C GLU A 92 14.80 -9.68 0.93
N GLU A 93 15.10 -8.85 1.92
CA GLU A 93 15.12 -9.25 3.33
C GLU A 93 13.73 -9.67 3.82
N LEU A 94 12.70 -8.87 3.52
CA LEU A 94 11.33 -9.17 3.94
C LEU A 94 10.75 -10.37 3.20
N ALA A 95 11.08 -10.56 1.92
CA ALA A 95 10.71 -11.77 1.19
C ALA A 95 11.37 -13.02 1.80
N LYS A 96 12.68 -12.95 2.14
CA LYS A 96 13.40 -14.04 2.83
C LYS A 96 12.80 -14.35 4.22
N SER A 97 12.24 -13.35 4.88
CA SER A 97 11.54 -13.52 6.17
C SER A 97 10.16 -14.19 6.05
N GLY A 98 9.71 -14.49 4.83
CA GLY A 98 8.44 -15.17 4.55
C GLY A 98 7.27 -14.24 4.25
N SER A 99 7.53 -12.97 3.93
CA SER A 99 6.45 -12.09 3.46
C SER A 99 6.00 -12.48 2.05
N ARG A 100 4.72 -12.81 1.93
CA ARG A 100 4.07 -13.05 0.63
C ARG A 100 4.00 -11.78 -0.22
N ASN A 101 3.77 -10.63 0.41
CA ASN A 101 3.77 -9.34 -0.28
C ASN A 101 5.12 -9.08 -0.96
N TYR A 102 6.20 -9.11 -0.19
CA TYR A 102 7.54 -8.80 -0.71
C TYR A 102 8.06 -9.89 -1.67
N ALA A 103 7.66 -11.16 -1.49
CA ALA A 103 7.93 -12.21 -2.47
C ALA A 103 7.25 -11.95 -3.83
N LEU A 104 6.01 -11.45 -3.82
CA LEU A 104 5.32 -11.02 -5.03
C LEU A 104 6.04 -9.84 -5.69
N LEU A 105 6.47 -8.83 -4.93
CA LEU A 105 7.24 -7.71 -5.48
C LEU A 105 8.54 -8.18 -6.16
N LEU A 106 9.29 -9.10 -5.55
CA LEU A 106 10.48 -9.70 -6.18
C LEU A 106 10.15 -10.40 -7.50
N SER A 107 9.04 -11.13 -7.55
CA SER A 107 8.59 -11.79 -8.79
C SER A 107 8.32 -10.77 -9.89
N LEU A 108 7.67 -9.65 -9.60
CA LEU A 108 7.42 -8.58 -10.58
C LEU A 108 8.70 -7.89 -11.04
N ILE A 109 9.62 -7.61 -10.11
CA ILE A 109 10.94 -7.04 -10.42
C ILE A 109 11.74 -7.98 -11.33
N SER A 110 11.72 -9.28 -11.06
CA SER A 110 12.40 -10.29 -11.90
C SER A 110 11.85 -10.36 -13.33
N LYS A 111 10.62 -9.88 -13.55
CA LYS A 111 9.97 -9.78 -14.87
C LYS A 111 10.20 -8.42 -15.56
N GLY A 112 11.00 -7.54 -14.98
CA GLY A 112 11.38 -6.24 -15.56
C GLY A 112 10.70 -5.02 -14.95
N ALA A 113 9.91 -5.19 -13.88
CA ALA A 113 9.28 -4.06 -13.19
C ALA A 113 10.31 -3.25 -12.38
N VAL A 114 10.08 -1.95 -12.25
CA VAL A 114 10.98 -1.00 -11.59
C VAL A 114 10.40 -0.61 -10.23
N ILE A 115 11.08 -0.98 -9.15
CA ILE A 115 10.66 -0.58 -7.80
C ILE A 115 10.91 0.92 -7.55
N THR A 116 9.94 1.59 -6.95
CA THR A 116 10.03 3.00 -6.56
C THR A 116 9.63 3.17 -5.10
N GLY A 117 10.50 3.77 -4.29
CA GLY A 117 10.20 4.15 -2.90
C GLY A 117 9.06 5.18 -2.85
N THR A 118 8.13 4.97 -1.92
CA THR A 118 6.85 5.68 -1.83
C THR A 118 6.74 6.58 -0.63
N GLU A 119 7.51 6.32 0.42
CA GLU A 119 7.27 6.89 1.74
C GLU A 119 8.46 7.65 2.31
N SER A 120 8.16 8.59 3.22
CA SER A 120 9.18 9.28 4.00
C SER A 120 9.57 8.44 5.20
N LEU A 121 10.87 8.23 5.40
CA LEU A 121 11.37 7.54 6.60
C LEU A 121 10.92 8.24 7.89
N GLU A 122 10.89 9.57 7.90
CA GLU A 122 10.44 10.36 9.05
C GLU A 122 8.97 10.07 9.40
N LEU A 123 8.09 10.02 8.41
CA LEU A 123 6.66 9.73 8.62
C LEU A 123 6.43 8.29 9.07
N LEU A 124 7.21 7.34 8.57
CA LEU A 124 7.14 5.94 9.00
C LEU A 124 7.59 5.77 10.45
N LEU A 125 8.64 6.48 10.87
CA LEU A 125 9.09 6.48 12.26
C LEU A 125 8.06 7.14 13.19
N GLU A 126 7.45 8.24 12.75
CA GLU A 126 6.36 8.90 13.49
C GLU A 126 5.17 7.94 13.69
N GLU A 127 4.74 7.25 12.63
CA GLU A 127 3.69 6.23 12.73
C GLU A 127 4.06 5.09 13.67
N TYR A 128 5.30 4.56 13.56
CA TYR A 128 5.79 3.50 14.43
C TYR A 128 5.69 3.88 15.90
N ASP A 129 6.13 5.09 16.26
CA ASP A 129 6.09 5.59 17.63
C ASP A 129 4.65 5.73 18.15
N HIS A 130 3.73 6.21 17.30
CA HIS A 130 2.30 6.30 17.64
C HIS A 130 1.65 4.94 17.84
N VAL A 131 1.94 3.96 16.97
CA VAL A 131 1.44 2.59 17.12
C VAL A 131 1.99 1.96 18.40
N LYS A 132 3.28 2.14 18.69
CA LYS A 132 3.90 1.62 19.90
C LYS A 132 3.25 2.18 21.16
N LYS A 133 3.08 3.52 21.25
CA LYS A 133 2.40 4.17 22.38
C LYS A 133 0.97 3.67 22.55
N THR A 134 0.23 3.51 21.45
CA THR A 134 -1.14 3.00 21.49
C THR A 134 -1.21 1.56 22.01
N LEU A 135 -0.25 0.71 21.63
CA LEU A 135 -0.16 -0.68 22.10
C LEU A 135 0.24 -0.78 23.58
N GLU A 136 1.05 0.16 24.06
CA GLU A 136 1.50 0.25 25.46
C GLU A 136 0.50 0.99 26.37
N ALA A 137 -0.45 1.76 25.80
CA ALA A 137 -1.40 2.56 26.56
C ALA A 137 -2.40 1.73 27.38
N GLU A 138 -2.41 1.98 28.69
CA GLU A 138 -3.35 1.36 29.64
C GLU A 138 -4.68 2.13 29.75
N SER A 139 -4.67 3.45 29.57
CA SER A 139 -5.86 4.31 29.66
C SER A 139 -6.53 4.58 28.32
N THR A 140 -7.83 4.84 28.35
CA THR A 140 -8.66 5.17 27.17
C THR A 140 -8.36 6.54 26.59
N GLU A 141 -8.03 7.52 27.44
CA GLU A 141 -7.72 8.90 27.04
C GLU A 141 -6.47 8.97 26.15
N VAL A 142 -5.41 8.24 26.51
CA VAL A 142 -4.20 8.13 25.69
C VAL A 142 -4.53 7.49 24.35
N ARG A 143 -5.36 6.44 24.32
CA ARG A 143 -5.76 5.79 23.07
C ARG A 143 -6.54 6.71 22.13
N ASP A 144 -7.37 7.61 22.64
CA ASP A 144 -8.18 8.51 21.80
C ASP A 144 -7.37 9.70 21.27
N ALA A 145 -6.43 10.23 22.07
CA ALA A 145 -5.46 11.22 21.60
C ALA A 145 -4.58 10.65 20.47
N GLU A 146 -4.07 9.43 20.64
CA GLU A 146 -3.21 8.76 19.66
C GLU A 146 -3.97 8.41 18.37
N LYS A 147 -5.25 8.03 18.43
CA LYS A 147 -6.10 7.86 17.23
C LYS A 147 -6.21 9.14 16.40
N SER A 148 -6.39 10.28 17.06
CA SER A 148 -6.51 11.58 16.37
C SER A 148 -5.20 11.97 15.67
N ALA A 149 -4.06 11.74 16.33
CA ALA A 149 -2.74 11.93 15.74
C ALA A 149 -2.48 10.97 14.56
N SER A 150 -2.89 9.70 14.69
CA SER A 150 -2.77 8.69 13.64
C SER A 150 -3.49 9.10 12.33
N GLY A 151 -4.66 9.73 12.42
CA GLY A 151 -5.36 10.25 11.24
C GLY A 151 -4.59 11.35 10.50
N SER A 152 -3.91 12.24 11.24
CA SER A 152 -3.07 13.29 10.66
C SER A 152 -1.85 12.71 9.95
N ILE A 153 -1.19 11.71 10.58
CA ILE A 153 -0.02 11.02 10.01
C ILE A 153 -0.38 10.28 8.74
N LEU A 154 -1.50 9.55 8.73
CA LEU A 154 -1.96 8.83 7.56
C LEU A 154 -2.19 9.77 6.37
N GLN A 155 -2.81 10.93 6.59
CA GLN A 155 -3.00 11.91 5.53
C GLN A 155 -1.67 12.50 5.02
N ARG A 156 -0.69 12.72 5.90
CA ARG A 156 0.65 13.19 5.50
C ARG A 156 1.38 12.14 4.66
N ARG A 157 1.26 10.85 5.02
CA ARG A 157 1.76 9.72 4.24
C ARG A 157 1.08 9.66 2.87
N ASP A 158 -0.26 9.75 2.82
CA ASP A 158 -1.03 9.78 1.56
C ASP A 158 -0.55 10.89 0.61
N LYS A 159 -0.36 12.11 1.13
CA LYS A 159 0.15 13.24 0.35
C LYS A 159 1.56 12.99 -0.17
N PHE A 160 2.42 12.40 0.65
CA PHE A 160 3.79 12.10 0.26
C PHE A 160 3.81 11.02 -0.85
N ILE A 161 3.10 9.92 -0.65
CA ILE A 161 2.96 8.84 -1.64
C ILE A 161 2.41 9.38 -2.96
N ALA A 162 1.32 10.15 -2.92
CA ALA A 162 0.71 10.70 -4.12
C ALA A 162 1.67 11.63 -4.87
N LYS A 163 2.37 12.52 -4.15
CA LYS A 163 3.42 13.37 -4.74
C LYS A 163 4.52 12.52 -5.40
N ARG A 164 5.00 11.47 -4.73
CA ARG A 164 6.02 10.57 -5.29
C ARG A 164 5.55 9.90 -6.56
N ILE A 165 4.30 9.44 -6.61
CA ILE A 165 3.72 8.85 -7.83
C ILE A 165 3.64 9.90 -8.93
N SER A 166 3.11 11.09 -8.63
CA SER A 166 3.04 12.22 -9.58
C SER A 166 4.40 12.63 -10.16
N GLU A 167 5.47 12.57 -9.37
CA GLU A 167 6.82 12.94 -9.83
C GLU A 167 7.52 11.83 -10.62
N THR A 168 7.16 10.56 -10.40
CA THR A 168 7.93 9.43 -10.92
C THR A 168 7.22 8.65 -12.00
N LEU A 169 5.88 8.61 -12.00
CA LEU A 169 5.11 7.99 -13.07
C LEU A 169 5.07 8.97 -14.24
N LEU A 170 5.79 8.64 -15.31
CA LEU A 170 5.92 9.48 -16.49
C LEU A 170 4.76 9.28 -17.46
N THR A 171 4.58 10.24 -18.36
CA THR A 171 3.54 10.22 -19.41
C THR A 171 3.60 8.90 -20.21
N GLY A 172 2.45 8.20 -20.28
CA GLY A 172 2.34 6.92 -20.97
C GLY A 172 2.81 5.69 -20.19
N GLU A 173 3.40 5.85 -19.00
CA GLU A 173 3.78 4.73 -18.15
C GLU A 173 2.57 4.15 -17.39
N VAL A 174 2.75 2.89 -16.99
CA VAL A 174 1.85 2.15 -16.10
C VAL A 174 2.55 1.94 -14.76
N GLY A 175 1.85 2.29 -13.69
CA GLY A 175 2.25 2.00 -12.31
C GLY A 175 1.32 0.98 -11.67
N LEU A 176 1.87 0.14 -10.80
CA LEU A 176 1.14 -0.72 -9.86
C LEU A 176 1.41 -0.20 -8.45
N ILE A 177 0.37 0.18 -7.72
CA ILE A 177 0.46 0.57 -6.30
C ILE A 177 -0.16 -0.50 -5.42
N PHE A 178 0.65 -1.06 -4.52
CA PHE A 178 0.22 -1.96 -3.45
C PHE A 178 0.00 -1.13 -2.19
N LEU A 179 -1.26 -0.84 -1.85
CA LEU A 179 -1.60 0.11 -0.79
C LEU A 179 -2.47 -0.47 0.32
N GLY A 180 -2.14 -0.19 1.57
CA GLY A 180 -2.98 -0.54 2.71
C GLY A 180 -4.36 0.11 2.62
N MET A 181 -5.39 -0.63 3.05
CA MET A 181 -6.81 -0.26 2.87
C MET A 181 -7.26 1.06 3.53
N LEU A 182 -6.45 1.63 4.42
CA LEU A 182 -6.80 2.88 5.13
C LEU A 182 -6.36 4.14 4.36
N HIS A 183 -5.47 4.01 3.39
CA HIS A 183 -4.92 5.13 2.61
C HIS A 183 -5.90 5.63 1.55
N SER A 184 -5.82 6.93 1.24
CA SER A 184 -6.61 7.56 0.17
C SER A 184 -5.75 8.51 -0.68
N LEU A 185 -5.34 8.04 -1.86
CA LEU A 185 -4.46 8.79 -2.77
C LEU A 185 -5.20 9.65 -3.79
N GLU A 186 -6.38 9.24 -4.26
CA GLU A 186 -7.12 9.95 -5.34
C GLU A 186 -7.20 11.47 -5.14
N PRO A 187 -7.45 12.01 -3.93
CA PRO A 187 -7.56 13.46 -3.74
C PRO A 187 -6.24 14.24 -3.97
N TRP A 188 -5.10 13.55 -3.97
CA TRP A 188 -3.76 14.14 -3.97
C TRP A 188 -2.95 13.85 -5.23
N LEU A 189 -3.42 12.95 -6.10
CA LEU A 189 -2.78 12.62 -7.36
C LEU A 189 -2.98 13.72 -8.41
N ASP A 190 -2.05 13.81 -9.35
CA ASP A 190 -2.20 14.69 -10.50
C ASP A 190 -3.41 14.25 -11.35
N LYS A 191 -4.13 15.23 -11.91
CA LYS A 191 -5.41 15.02 -12.61
C LYS A 191 -5.31 14.17 -13.88
N ASP A 192 -4.13 14.05 -14.46
CA ASP A 192 -3.84 13.26 -15.66
C ASP A 192 -3.44 11.81 -15.34
N ILE A 193 -3.37 11.43 -14.06
CA ILE A 193 -3.23 10.05 -13.62
C ILE A 193 -4.62 9.39 -13.58
N ARG A 194 -4.82 8.43 -14.48
CA ARG A 194 -5.98 7.55 -14.47
C ARG A 194 -5.76 6.42 -13.47
N VAL A 195 -6.61 6.36 -12.44
CA VAL A 195 -6.58 5.26 -11.46
C VAL A 195 -7.51 4.12 -11.90
N VAL A 196 -7.05 2.87 -11.79
CA VAL A 196 -7.78 1.65 -12.16
C VAL A 196 -7.86 0.71 -10.96
N TYR A 197 -9.06 0.17 -10.70
CA TYR A 197 -9.37 -0.65 -9.54
C TYR A 197 -9.81 -2.07 -9.95
N PRO A 198 -8.88 -3.03 -10.08
CA PRO A 198 -9.21 -4.36 -10.57
C PRO A 198 -9.82 -5.29 -9.50
N ILE A 199 -9.62 -5.01 -8.20
CA ILE A 199 -10.13 -5.85 -7.10
C ILE A 199 -11.41 -5.26 -6.50
N HIS A 200 -11.39 -4.00 -6.09
CA HIS A 200 -12.55 -3.25 -5.57
C HIS A 200 -12.32 -1.73 -5.73
N THR A 201 -13.39 -0.95 -5.91
CA THR A 201 -13.33 0.53 -5.77
C THR A 201 -13.05 0.92 -4.31
N PRO A 202 -12.28 2.00 -4.03
CA PRO A 202 -12.02 2.43 -2.66
C PRO A 202 -13.33 2.72 -1.93
N PHE A 203 -13.36 2.40 -0.64
CA PHE A 203 -14.44 2.86 0.22
C PHE A 203 -14.40 4.39 0.27
N LYS A 204 -15.46 5.07 -0.20
CA LYS A 204 -15.65 6.52 -0.08
C LYS A 204 -16.54 6.77 1.15
N PRO A 205 -16.00 7.17 2.31
CA PRO A 205 -16.84 7.60 3.42
C PRO A 205 -17.53 8.92 3.00
N GLY A 206 -18.84 8.88 2.77
CA GLY A 206 -19.64 10.07 2.45
C GLY A 206 -20.53 9.99 1.22
N ALA A 207 -20.51 8.89 0.45
CA ALA A 207 -21.54 8.65 -0.56
C ALA A 207 -22.84 8.18 0.13
N GLN A 208 -23.60 9.13 0.69
CA GLN A 208 -25.01 8.89 0.98
C GLN A 208 -25.69 8.58 -0.35
N THR A 209 -26.24 7.38 -0.45
CA THR A 209 -27.21 7.02 -1.49
C THR A 209 -28.38 7.99 -1.40
N VAL A 210 -28.62 8.71 -2.49
CA VAL A 210 -29.90 9.37 -2.76
C VAL A 210 -30.93 8.31 -3.12
#